data_AF-A0A7W5C884-F1
#
_entry.id   AF-A0A7W5C884-F1
#
_cell.length_a   1.000
_cell.length_b   1.000
_cell.length_c   1.000
_cell.angle_alpha   90.00
_cell.angle_beta   90.00
_cell.angle_gamma   90.00
#
_symmetry.space_group_name_H-M   'P 1'
#
loop_
_entity.id
_entity.type
_entity.pdbx_description
1 polymer ?
#
loop_
_entity_poly.entity_id
_entity_poly.type
_entity_poly.pdbx_seq_one_letter_code
_entity_poly.pdbx_strand_id
1 'polypeptide(L)'
;MQVILAGIMSGVLFIVGGIHFNWLFGGRSGFAIAVPTKSENKQPLFKPGPMEIAAVILLFWAAAILLLMHVVIIPPIGPAWLPAFSGVTFWMMAIS
;
A
#
# COMPACT_ATOMS: atom_id res chain seq x y z
N MET A 1 0.37 -6.23 21.65
CA MET A 1 1.20 -5.26 20.92
C MET A 1 1.10 -5.43 19.40
N GLN A 2 1.28 -6.64 18.86
CA GLN A 2 1.25 -6.90 17.41
C GLN A 2 -0.07 -6.50 16.72
N VAL A 3 -1.22 -6.74 17.37
CA VAL A 3 -2.55 -6.35 16.86
C VAL A 3 -2.66 -4.84 16.63
N ILE A 4 -2.17 -4.03 17.58
CA ILE A 4 -2.23 -2.56 17.51
C ILE A 4 -1.35 -2.06 16.36
N LEU A 5 -0.12 -2.59 16.26
CA LEU A 5 0.80 -2.22 15.18
C LEU A 5 0.26 -2.61 13.81
N ALA A 6 -0.27 -3.82 13.66
CA ALA A 6 -0.90 -4.28 12.42
C ALA A 6 -2.11 -3.41 12.04
N GLY A 7 -2.92 -3.01 13.02
CA GLY A 7 -4.04 -2.08 12.81
C GLY A 7 -3.58 -0.71 12.30
N ILE A 8 -2.56 -0.12 12.94
CA ILE A 8 -2.00 1.18 12.52
C ILE A 8 -1.42 1.07 11.10
N MET A 9 -0.58 0.07 10.83
CA MET A 9 0.03 -0.12 9.52
C MET A 9 -1.02 -0.34 8.44
N SER A 10 -2.00 -1.20 8.69
CA SER A 10 -3.09 -1.45 7.74
C SER A 10 -3.92 -0.20 7.48
N GLY A 11 -4.19 0.60 8.51
CA GLY A 11 -4.85 1.91 8.37
C GLY A 11 -4.06 2.89 7.51
N VAL A 12 -2.74 3.00 7.73
CA VAL A 12 -1.85 3.84 6.92
C VAL A 12 -1.85 3.38 5.45
N LEU A 13 -1.71 2.08 5.20
CA LEU A 13 -1.72 1.52 3.84
C LEU A 13 -3.07 1.76 3.15
N PHE A 14 -4.19 1.67 3.87
CA PHE A 14 -5.51 2.01 3.33
C PHE A 14 -5.62 3.48 2.96
N ILE A 15 -5.17 4.39 3.84
CA ILE A 15 -5.18 5.84 3.58
C ILE A 15 -4.31 6.17 2.37
N VAL A 16 -3.09 5.62 2.30
CA VAL A 16 -2.19 5.83 1.17
C VAL A 16 -2.81 5.31 -0.13
N GLY A 17 -3.41 4.12 -0.11
CA GLY A 17 -4.17 3.60 -1.26
C GLY A 17 -5.35 4.51 -1.64
N GLY A 18 -6.06 5.08 -0.67
CA GLY A 18 -7.13 6.06 -0.90
C GLY A 18 -6.65 7.36 -1.54
N ILE A 19 -5.47 7.86 -1.17
CA ILE A 19 -4.83 9.02 -1.82
C ILE A 19 -4.56 8.71 -3.30
N HIS A 20 -4.03 7.52 -3.59
CA HIS A 20 -3.80 7.07 -4.97
C HIS A 20 -5.12 6.88 -5.73
N PHE A 21 -6.17 6.39 -5.06
CA PHE A 21 -7.51 6.29 -5.65
C PHE A 21 -8.01 7.66 -6.09
N ASN A 22 -7.87 8.71 -5.26
CA ASN A 22 -8.18 10.07 -5.67
C ASN A 22 -7.40 10.51 -6.94
N TRP A 23 -6.14 10.10 -7.08
CA TRP A 23 -5.34 10.37 -8.29
C TRP A 23 -5.82 9.61 -9.52
N LEU A 24 -6.39 8.41 -9.35
CA LEU A 24 -6.97 7.63 -10.44
C LEU A 24 -8.17 8.34 -11.09
N PHE A 25 -8.98 9.04 -10.30
CA PHE A 25 -10.14 9.82 -10.78
C PHE A 25 -9.80 11.27 -11.15
N GLY A 26 -8.51 11.60 -11.25
CA GLY A 26 -8.04 12.91 -11.70
C GLY A 26 -7.87 13.96 -10.60
N GLY A 27 -8.07 13.59 -9.32
CA GLY A 27 -7.66 14.42 -8.19
C GLY A 27 -6.13 14.62 -8.20
N ARG A 28 -5.65 15.82 -7.89
CA ARG A 28 -4.19 16.13 -7.87
C ARG A 28 -3.69 16.57 -6.50
N SER A 29 -4.49 16.37 -5.46
CA SER A 29 -4.15 16.73 -4.08
C SER A 29 -2.83 16.07 -3.67
N GLY A 30 -1.83 16.86 -3.26
CA GLY A 30 -0.52 16.36 -2.84
C GLY A 30 0.39 15.84 -3.96
N PHE A 31 -0.06 15.79 -5.22
CA PHE A 31 0.71 15.26 -6.34
C PHE A 31 2.01 16.04 -6.58
N ALA A 32 1.98 17.37 -6.42
CA ALA A 32 3.15 18.24 -6.55
C ALA A 32 4.20 18.07 -5.43
N ILE A 33 3.82 17.47 -4.30
CA ILE A 33 4.72 17.14 -3.19
C ILE A 33 5.34 15.75 -3.41
N ALA A 34 4.52 14.80 -3.88
CA ALA A 34 4.92 13.42 -4.10
C ALA A 34 5.76 13.21 -5.37
N VAL A 35 5.53 14.02 -6.41
CA VAL A 35 6.22 13.89 -7.70
C VAL A 35 7.19 15.06 -7.87
N PRO A 36 8.51 14.80 -7.90
CA PRO A 36 9.49 15.85 -8.16
C PRO A 36 9.28 16.44 -9.57
N THR A 37 9.45 17.74 -9.69
CA THR A 37 9.36 18.46 -10.97
C THR A 37 10.75 18.82 -11.47
N LYS A 38 10.94 18.86 -12.78
CA LYS A 38 12.18 19.36 -13.39
C LYS A 38 12.34 20.86 -13.09
N SER A 39 13.51 21.26 -12.63
CA SER A 39 13.82 22.64 -12.24
C SER A 39 13.66 23.64 -13.40
N GLU A 40 13.96 23.22 -14.63
CA GLU A 40 14.00 24.10 -15.81
C GLU A 40 12.61 24.46 -16.36
N ASN A 41 11.66 23.53 -16.30
CA ASN A 41 10.39 23.63 -17.02
C ASN A 41 9.15 23.22 -16.19
N LYS A 42 9.33 22.98 -14.88
CA LYS A 42 8.26 22.62 -13.92
C LYS A 42 7.42 21.40 -14.34
N GLN A 43 7.87 20.62 -15.31
CA GLN A 43 7.17 19.41 -15.72
C GLN A 43 7.42 18.29 -14.69
N PRO A 44 6.41 17.48 -14.36
CA PRO A 44 6.59 16.35 -13.47
C PRO A 44 7.61 15.38 -14.09
N LEU A 45 8.59 14.94 -13.28
CA LEU A 45 9.64 14.03 -13.72
C LEU A 45 9.07 12.68 -14.15
N PHE A 46 7.93 12.32 -13.57
CA PHE A 46 7.19 11.11 -13.82
C PHE A 46 5.69 11.42 -13.79
N LYS A 47 4.96 10.93 -14.79
CA LYS A 47 3.49 11.02 -14.81
C LYS A 47 2.94 9.60 -14.78
N PRO A 48 2.58 9.07 -13.60
CA PRO A 48 2.01 7.73 -13.53
C PRO A 48 0.73 7.70 -14.35
N GLY A 49 0.60 6.70 -15.22
CA GLY A 49 -0.65 6.41 -15.90
C GLY A 49 -1.69 5.81 -14.93
N PRO A 50 -2.94 5.67 -15.40
CA PRO A 50 -4.02 5.13 -14.58
C PRO A 50 -3.81 3.66 -14.20
N MET A 51 -3.12 2.87 -15.03
CA MET A 51 -2.85 1.46 -14.74
C MET A 51 -1.83 1.31 -13.60
N GLU A 52 -0.81 2.16 -13.60
CA GLU A 52 0.23 2.21 -12.59
C GLU A 52 -0.35 2.63 -11.23
N ILE A 53 -1.22 3.64 -11.23
CA ILE A 53 -1.95 4.07 -10.03
C ILE A 53 -2.83 2.93 -9.51
N ALA A 54 -3.59 2.28 -10.39
CA ALA A 54 -4.44 1.15 -10.00
C ALA A 54 -3.65 -0.01 -9.39
N ALA A 55 -2.49 -0.35 -9.97
CA ALA A 55 -1.60 -1.38 -9.43
C ALA A 55 -1.12 -1.03 -8.01
N VAL A 56 -0.72 0.22 -7.77
CA VAL A 56 -0.26 0.69 -6.46
C VAL A 56 -1.37 0.63 -5.41
N ILE A 57 -2.61 1.04 -5.77
CA ILE A 57 -3.78 0.94 -4.88
C ILE A 57 -4.01 -0.50 -4.47
N LEU A 58 -4.05 -1.41 -5.46
CA LEU A 58 -4.31 -2.83 -5.22
C LEU A 58 -3.22 -3.45 -4.34
N LEU A 59 -1.95 -3.12 -4.57
CA LEU A 59 -0.83 -3.61 -3.76
C LEU A 59 -0.94 -3.14 -2.29
N PHE A 60 -1.23 -1.86 -2.07
CA PHE A 60 -1.36 -1.34 -0.70
C PHE A 60 -2.55 -1.93 0.04
N TRP A 61 -3.70 -2.05 -0.62
CA TRP A 61 -4.89 -2.65 0.01
C TRP A 61 -4.73 -4.15 0.23
N ALA A 62 -4.11 -4.87 -0.72
CA ALA A 62 -3.78 -6.28 -0.53
C ALA A 62 -2.83 -6.47 0.66
N ALA A 63 -1.78 -5.66 0.77
CA ALA A 63 -0.86 -5.70 1.91
C ALA A 63 -1.57 -5.40 3.24
N ALA A 64 -2.46 -4.41 3.27
CA ALA A 64 -3.25 -4.09 4.46
C ALA A 64 -4.15 -5.26 4.88
N ILE A 65 -4.83 -5.89 3.92
CA ILE A 65 -5.69 -7.05 4.19
C ILE A 65 -4.88 -8.23 4.71
N LEU A 66 -3.72 -8.53 4.10
CA LEU A 66 -2.84 -9.61 4.55
C LEU A 66 -2.31 -9.40 5.97
N LEU A 67 -1.98 -8.15 6.33
CA LEU A 67 -1.59 -7.79 7.70
C LEU A 67 -2.73 -8.06 8.69
N LEU A 68 -3.97 -7.68 8.35
CA LEU A 68 -5.13 -7.93 9.21
C LEU A 68 -5.48 -9.42 9.35
N MET A 69 -5.27 -10.21 8.29
CA MET A 69 -5.41 -11.67 8.34
C MET A 69 -4.35 -12.32 9.24
N HIS A 70 -3.11 -11.82 9.21
CA HIS A 70 -2.01 -12.36 10.02
C HIS A 70 -2.27 -12.23 11.54
N VAL A 71 -2.90 -11.13 11.95
CA VAL A 71 -3.27 -10.91 13.37
C VAL A 71 -4.69 -11.42 13.71
N VAL A 72 -5.31 -12.19 12.82
CA VAL A 72 -6.63 -12.83 13.01
C VAL A 72 -7.74 -11.82 13.32
N ILE A 73 -7.61 -10.58 12.84
CA ILE A 73 -8.69 -9.57 12.90
C ILE A 73 -9.76 -9.89 11.84
N ILE A 74 -9.31 -10.31 10.65
CA ILE A 74 -10.16 -10.78 9.56
C ILE A 74 -9.88 -12.27 9.38
N PRO A 75 -10.91 -13.11 9.15
CA PRO A 75 -10.67 -14.51 8.85
C PRO A 75 -9.77 -14.64 7.61
N PRO A 76 -8.82 -15.57 7.57
CA PRO A 76 -8.01 -15.80 6.39
C PRO A 76 -8.91 -16.24 5.22
N ILE A 77 -9.00 -15.39 4.20
CA ILE A 77 -9.81 -15.65 3.00
C ILE A 77 -8.84 -15.92 1.85
N GLY A 78 -8.88 -17.14 1.30
CA GLY A 78 -7.97 -17.57 0.24
C GLY A 78 -7.31 -18.92 0.56
N PRO A 79 -6.42 -19.40 -0.32
CA PRO A 79 -5.76 -20.68 -0.12
C PRO A 79 -4.83 -20.64 1.10
N ALA A 80 -4.74 -21.76 1.82
CA ALA A 80 -4.07 -21.82 3.13
C ALA A 80 -2.59 -21.42 3.13
N TRP A 81 -1.93 -21.40 1.97
CA TRP A 81 -0.54 -20.97 1.82
C TRP A 81 -0.33 -19.46 1.86
N LEU A 82 -1.37 -18.66 1.59
CA LEU A 82 -1.28 -17.20 1.47
C LEU A 82 -0.98 -16.50 2.82
N PRO A 83 -1.66 -16.86 3.92
CA PRO A 83 -1.32 -16.37 5.26
C PRO A 83 0.00 -16.96 5.80
N ALA A 84 0.40 -18.15 5.34
CA ALA A 84 1.68 -18.75 5.72
C ALA A 84 2.87 -17.99 5.10
N PHE A 85 2.72 -17.52 3.86
CA PHE A 85 3.75 -16.75 3.17
C PHE A 85 4.01 -15.39 3.84
N SER A 86 2.97 -14.71 4.32
CA SER A 86 3.15 -13.46 5.09
C SER A 86 3.86 -13.70 6.42
N GLY A 87 3.63 -14.84 7.07
CA GLY A 87 4.39 -15.23 8.26
C GLY A 87 5.88 -15.44 7.98
N VAL A 88 6.23 -16.15 6.90
CA VAL A 88 7.62 -16.50 6.56
C VAL A 88 8.42 -15.27 6.11
N THR A 89 7.86 -14.38 5.28
CA THR A 89 8.57 -13.18 4.82
C THR A 89 8.87 -12.20 5.96
N PHE A 90 7.94 -12.01 6.90
CA PHE A 90 8.19 -11.23 8.11
C PHE A 90 9.22 -11.88 9.03
N TRP A 91 9.22 -13.22 9.13
CA TRP A 91 10.25 -13.94 9.91
C TRP A 91 11.65 -13.77 9.30
N MET A 92 11.75 -13.81 7.97
CA MET A 92 13.02 -13.58 7.27
C MET A 92 13.55 -12.14 7.46
N MET A 93 12.67 -11.13 7.47
CA MET A 93 13.05 -9.74 7.76
C MET A 93 13.39 -9.48 9.23
N ALA A 94 12.89 -10.29 10.17
CA ALA A 94 13.17 -10.12 11.60
C ALA A 94 14.55 -10.69 12.02
N ILE A 95 15.21 -11.48 11.15
CA ILE A 95 16.47 -12.18 11.43
C ILE A 95 17.61 -11.66 10.54
N SER A 96 17.30 -10.82 9.55
CA SER A 96 18.25 -10.05 8.74
C SER A 96 18.58 -8.71 9.38
#